data_AF-A0A7X7SGL4-F1
#
_entry.id   AF-A0A7X7SGL4-F1
#
_cell.length_a   1.000
_cell.length_b   1.000
_cell.length_c   1.000
_cell.angle_alpha   90.00
_cell.angle_beta   90.00
_cell.angle_gamma   90.00
#
_symmetry.space_group_name_H-M   'P 1'
#
loop_
_entity.id
_entity.type
_entity.pdbx_description
1 polymer ?
#
loop_
_entity_poly.entity_id
_entity_poly.type
_entity_poly.pdbx_seq_one_letter_code
_entity_poly.pdbx_strand_id
1 'polypeptide(L)'
;MTSTSTTVRSSAQTGIGGEGGGESLEVNVEEIRSHAKTVDDIGARVGQAADAAAHVASLDDAYGIFCQPFGAALREPQQRGVEAIQSSFTAIQSTSDKLQRCGDAYEKADEAFSAALQEILDQVDAMMARQGGGR
;
A
#
# COMPACT_ATOMS: atom_id res chain seq x y z
N MET A 1 1.61 -27.71 -0.25
CA MET A 1 0.72 -26.53 -0.19
C MET A 1 1.04 -25.71 -1.42
N THR A 2 0.30 -25.92 -2.49
CA THR A 2 0.52 -25.31 -3.81
C THR A 2 -0.33 -24.05 -3.88
N SER A 3 0.31 -22.87 -3.85
CA SER A 3 -0.40 -21.59 -4.00
C SER A 3 -0.81 -21.41 -5.45
N THR A 4 -2.12 -21.36 -5.70
CA THR A 4 -2.71 -21.00 -6.98
C THR A 4 -2.61 -19.48 -7.14
N SER A 5 -1.61 -19.02 -7.88
CA SER A 5 -1.46 -17.62 -8.28
C SER A 5 -2.40 -17.34 -9.46
N THR A 6 -3.45 -16.56 -9.24
CA THR A 6 -4.37 -16.12 -10.29
C THR A 6 -3.73 -14.95 -11.05
N THR A 7 -3.24 -15.20 -12.26
CA THR A 7 -2.72 -14.19 -13.19
C THR A 7 -3.79 -13.89 -14.24
N VAL A 8 -4.38 -12.70 -14.21
CA VAL A 8 -5.37 -12.26 -15.20
C VAL A 8 -4.65 -11.63 -16.41
N ARG A 9 -4.64 -12.34 -17.54
CA ARG A 9 -4.16 -11.82 -18.83
C ARG A 9 -5.33 -11.20 -19.61
N SER A 10 -5.28 -9.89 -19.87
CA SER A 10 -6.22 -9.21 -20.78
C SER A 10 -5.71 -9.29 -22.22
N SER A 11 -6.31 -10.17 -23.02
CA SER A 11 -6.01 -10.31 -24.45
C SER A 11 -6.95 -9.44 -25.29
N ALA A 12 -6.49 -8.26 -25.70
CA ALA A 12 -7.08 -7.48 -26.78
C ALA A 12 -6.04 -7.24 -27.87
N GLN A 13 -5.90 -8.22 -28.78
CA GLN A 13 -5.10 -8.10 -29.99
C GLN A 13 -6.03 -7.78 -31.16
N THR A 14 -6.07 -6.53 -31.59
CA THR A 14 -6.57 -6.14 -32.91
C THR A 14 -5.64 -5.06 -33.44
N GLY A 15 -4.75 -5.47 -34.33
CA GLY A 15 -3.74 -4.60 -34.93
C GLY A 15 -4.33 -3.69 -35.98
N ILE A 16 -4.16 -2.39 -35.79
CA ILE A 16 -4.05 -1.39 -36.85
C ILE A 16 -2.98 -0.40 -36.40
N GLY A 17 -1.96 -0.18 -37.24
CA GLY A 17 -0.70 0.47 -36.86
C GLY A 17 -0.84 1.87 -36.25
N GLY A 18 -0.07 2.09 -35.19
CA GLY A 18 0.15 3.39 -34.57
C GLY A 18 1.18 3.23 -33.46
N GLU A 19 2.36 3.84 -33.64
CA GLU A 19 3.46 3.85 -32.68
C GLU A 19 3.03 4.57 -31.40
N GLY A 20 2.63 3.78 -30.42
CA GLY A 20 2.44 4.17 -29.03
C GLY A 20 2.67 2.92 -28.20
N GLY A 21 3.88 2.76 -27.67
CA GLY A 21 4.24 1.65 -26.80
C GLY A 21 3.41 1.71 -25.52
N GLY A 22 2.21 1.11 -25.55
CA GLY A 22 1.43 0.83 -24.36
C GLY A 22 2.16 -0.22 -23.56
N GLU A 23 2.92 0.23 -22.57
CA GLU A 23 3.56 -0.62 -21.59
C GLU A 23 2.45 -1.44 -20.92
N SER A 24 2.47 -2.76 -21.10
CA SER A 24 1.55 -3.63 -20.38
C SER A 24 1.89 -3.56 -18.89
N LEU A 25 1.06 -2.87 -18.12
CA LEU A 25 1.20 -2.77 -16.66
C LEU A 25 0.70 -4.08 -16.03
N GLU A 26 1.62 -4.91 -15.57
CA GLU A 26 1.30 -6.07 -14.73
C GLU A 26 1.30 -5.63 -13.26
N VAL A 27 0.22 -5.92 -12.54
CA VAL A 27 0.08 -5.56 -11.14
C VAL A 27 -0.10 -6.81 -10.30
N ASN A 28 0.85 -7.05 -9.40
CA ASN A 28 0.79 -8.13 -8.43
C ASN A 28 0.30 -7.58 -7.07
N VAL A 29 -0.95 -7.92 -6.71
CA VAL A 29 -1.59 -7.46 -5.46
C VAL A 29 -0.83 -7.95 -4.22
N GLU A 30 -0.25 -9.15 -4.27
CA GLU A 30 0.52 -9.69 -3.14
C GLU A 30 1.82 -8.91 -2.92
N GLU A 31 2.48 -8.48 -4.00
CA GLU A 31 3.66 -7.61 -3.90
C GLU A 31 3.31 -6.24 -3.32
N ILE A 32 2.16 -5.67 -3.71
CA ILE A 32 1.66 -4.41 -3.12
C ILE A 32 1.42 -4.59 -1.61
N ARG A 33 0.78 -5.68 -1.20
CA ARG A 33 0.51 -5.98 0.22
C ARG A 33 1.79 -6.20 1.02
N SER A 34 2.74 -6.96 0.46
CA SER A 34 4.06 -7.18 1.06
C SER A 34 4.84 -5.87 1.20
N HIS A 35 4.78 -5.00 0.20
CA HIS A 35 5.41 -3.70 0.27
C HIS A 35 4.75 -2.79 1.30
N ALA A 36 3.41 -2.74 1.33
CA ALA A 36 2.66 -1.99 2.34
C ALA A 36 3.07 -2.41 3.76
N LYS A 37 3.18 -3.72 4.01
CA LYS A 37 3.65 -4.24 5.30
C LYS A 37 5.10 -3.83 5.61
N THR A 38 5.98 -3.87 4.62
CA THR A 38 7.38 -3.42 4.81
C THR A 38 7.44 -1.93 5.16
N VAL A 39 6.61 -1.10 4.51
CA VAL A 39 6.51 0.34 4.81
C VAL A 39 5.93 0.57 6.20
N ASP A 40 4.92 -0.21 6.60
CA ASP A 40 4.33 -0.18 7.95
C ASP A 40 5.37 -0.53 9.03
N ASP A 41 6.17 -1.59 8.83
CA ASP A 41 7.23 -2.00 9.74
C ASP A 41 8.31 -0.91 9.91
N ILE A 42 8.63 -0.20 8.83
CA ILE A 42 9.52 0.98 8.88
C ILE A 42 8.84 2.10 9.65
N GLY A 43 7.55 2.35 9.41
CA GLY A 43 6.73 3.32 10.13
C GLY A 43 6.77 3.07 11.63
N ALA A 44 6.55 1.83 12.08
CA ALA A 44 6.60 1.45 13.48
C ALA A 44 7.96 1.79 14.14
N ARG A 45 9.06 1.52 13.45
CA ARG A 45 10.41 1.85 13.93
C ARG A 45 10.66 3.36 14.00
N VAL A 46 10.15 4.13 13.03
CA VAL A 46 10.24 5.59 13.04
C VAL A 46 9.35 6.18 14.13
N GLY A 47 8.19 5.61 14.39
CA GLY A 47 7.32 5.98 15.50
C GLY A 47 8.02 5.77 16.85
N GLN A 48 8.65 4.61 17.05
CA GLN A 48 9.46 4.34 18.24
C GLN A 48 10.61 5.35 18.39
N ALA A 49 11.26 5.73 17.29
CA ALA A 49 12.29 6.77 17.31
C ALA A 49 11.72 8.16 17.64
N ALA A 50 10.51 8.49 17.17
CA ALA A 50 9.81 9.73 17.50
C ALA A 50 9.50 9.81 18.99
N ASP A 51 8.98 8.73 19.57
CA ASP A 51 8.69 8.64 21.00
C ASP A 51 9.96 8.79 21.84
N ALA A 52 11.05 8.14 21.43
CA ALA A 52 12.35 8.27 22.08
C ALA A 52 12.90 9.70 21.98
N ALA A 53 12.78 10.34 20.81
CA ALA A 53 13.22 11.71 20.60
C ALA A 53 12.41 12.70 21.45
N ALA A 54 11.08 12.53 21.51
CA ALA A 54 10.21 13.35 22.36
C ALA A 54 10.52 13.16 23.84
N HIS A 55 10.82 11.93 24.27
CA HIS A 55 11.25 11.65 25.63
C HIS A 55 12.55 12.39 25.96
N VAL A 56 13.58 12.28 25.11
CA VAL A 56 14.87 12.97 25.32
C VAL A 56 14.69 14.50 25.36
N ALA A 57 13.88 15.08 24.47
CA ALA A 57 13.61 16.51 24.47
C ALA A 57 12.85 16.99 25.73
N SER A 58 12.14 16.11 26.42
CA SER A 58 11.43 16.45 27.67
C SER A 58 12.33 16.45 28.92
N LEU A 59 13.50 15.80 28.87
CA LEU A 59 14.46 15.70 29.98
C LEU A 59 15.42 16.89 30.05
N ASP A 60 14.95 18.10 29.74
CA ASP A 60 15.73 19.35 29.83
C ASP A 60 16.32 19.60 31.24
N ASP A 61 15.71 19.01 32.27
CA ASP A 61 16.15 19.08 33.67
C ASP A 61 17.25 18.05 34.03
N ALA A 62 17.54 17.08 33.16
CA ALA A 62 18.65 16.15 33.33
C ALA A 62 20.02 16.84 33.15
N TYR A 63 20.05 17.99 32.49
CA TYR A 63 21.22 18.85 32.45
C TYR A 63 21.37 19.53 33.81
N GLY A 64 22.20 18.94 34.68
CA GLY A 64 22.48 19.50 36.00
C GLY A 64 22.89 20.98 35.97
N ILE A 65 22.92 21.63 37.13
CA ILE A 65 22.98 23.11 37.28
C ILE A 65 24.05 23.80 36.42
N PHE A 66 25.17 23.14 36.13
CA PHE A 66 26.27 23.67 35.32
C PHE A 66 26.03 23.61 33.80
N CYS A 67 25.18 22.71 33.32
CA CYS A 67 24.90 22.51 31.90
C CYS A 67 23.57 23.13 31.43
N GLN A 68 22.78 23.71 32.33
CA GLN A 68 21.52 24.39 32.01
C GLN A 68 21.56 25.41 30.86
N PRO A 69 22.58 26.30 30.74
CA PRO A 69 22.60 27.27 29.63
C PRO A 69 22.70 26.59 28.26
N PHE A 70 23.28 25.39 28.18
CA PHE A 70 23.32 24.59 26.95
C PHE A 70 21.96 23.94 26.65
N GLY A 71 21.24 23.45 27.68
CA GLY A 71 19.89 22.91 27.51
C GLY A 71 18.93 23.95 26.90
N ALA A 72 18.96 25.18 27.42
CA ALA A 72 18.15 26.28 26.89
C ALA A 72 18.46 26.61 25.41
N ALA A 73 19.72 26.52 24.99
CA ALA A 73 20.12 26.75 23.60
C ALA A 73 19.76 25.58 22.67
N LEU A 74 19.64 24.36 23.19
CA LEU A 74 19.36 23.15 22.43
C LEU A 74 17.86 22.85 22.27
N ARG A 75 17.01 23.40 23.14
CA ARG A 75 15.56 23.15 23.13
C ARG A 75 14.91 23.35 21.77
N GLU A 76 15.18 24.47 21.11
CA GLU A 76 14.56 24.80 19.82
C GLU A 76 15.04 23.89 18.67
N PRO A 77 16.36 23.63 18.50
CA PRO A 77 16.83 22.58 17.59
C PRO A 77 16.28 21.17 17.90
N GLN A 78 16.19 20.79 19.18
CA GLN A 78 15.66 19.49 19.60
C GLN A 78 14.18 19.35 19.26
N GLN A 79 13.38 20.38 19.55
CA GLN A 79 11.96 20.43 19.20
C GLN A 79 11.75 20.26 17.68
N ARG A 80 12.52 21.00 16.87
CA ARG A 80 12.49 20.86 15.40
C ARG A 80 12.87 19.45 14.95
N GLY A 81 13.82 18.81 15.63
CA GLY A 81 14.20 17.42 15.38
C GLY A 81 13.05 16.44 15.65
N VAL A 82 12.37 16.59 16.78
CA VAL A 82 11.20 15.78 17.14
C VAL A 82 10.09 15.95 16.11
N GLU A 83 9.76 17.18 15.74
CA GLU A 83 8.74 17.49 14.73
C GLU A 83 9.07 16.88 13.36
N ALA A 84 10.34 16.94 12.93
CA ALA A 84 10.77 16.35 11.67
C ALA A 84 10.61 14.82 11.64
N ILE A 85 10.92 14.14 12.75
CA ILE A 85 10.74 12.68 12.88
C ILE A 85 9.25 12.33 12.90
N GLN A 86 8.43 13.07 13.63
CA GLN A 86 6.97 12.87 13.66
C GLN A 86 6.31 13.09 12.29
N SER A 87 6.75 14.11 11.56
CA SER A 87 6.28 14.36 10.19
C SER A 87 6.65 13.20 9.25
N SER A 88 7.88 12.69 9.39
CA SER A 88 8.35 11.52 8.64
C SER A 88 7.52 10.26 8.95
N PHE A 89 7.23 10.00 10.23
CA PHE A 89 6.33 8.91 10.65
C PHE A 89 4.96 9.04 9.99
N THR A 90 4.37 10.23 10.02
CA THR A 90 3.05 10.51 9.42
C THR A 90 3.05 10.27 7.92
N ALA A 91 4.11 10.69 7.22
CA ALA A 91 4.24 10.48 5.78
C ALA A 91 4.37 8.98 5.42
N ILE A 92 5.13 8.22 6.23
CA ILE A 92 5.29 6.77 6.05
C ILE A 92 3.95 6.05 6.27
N GLN A 93 3.23 6.38 7.35
CA GLN A 93 1.89 5.82 7.61
C GLN A 93 0.91 6.14 6.48
N SER A 94 0.89 7.39 6.00
CA SER A 94 0.05 7.75 4.87
C SER A 94 0.40 6.97 3.60
N THR A 95 1.66 6.55 3.43
CA THR A 95 2.11 5.77 2.27
C THR A 95 1.69 4.31 2.41
N SER A 96 1.89 3.71 3.59
CA SER A 96 1.37 2.37 3.92
C SER A 96 -0.13 2.27 3.65
N ASP A 97 -0.92 3.21 4.17
CA ASP A 97 -2.38 3.26 3.98
C ASP A 97 -2.77 3.32 2.50
N LYS A 98 -2.06 4.11 1.69
CA LYS A 98 -2.33 4.24 0.26
C LYS A 98 -2.03 2.94 -0.48
N LEU A 99 -0.96 2.24 -0.11
CA LEU A 99 -0.60 0.95 -0.70
C LEU A 99 -1.64 -0.12 -0.35
N GLN A 100 -2.11 -0.16 0.89
CA GLN A 100 -3.18 -1.07 1.30
C GLN A 100 -4.46 -0.83 0.49
N ARG A 101 -4.91 0.43 0.42
CA ARG A 101 -6.09 0.81 -0.38
C ARG A 101 -5.93 0.50 -1.87
N CYS A 102 -4.71 0.61 -2.40
CA CYS A 102 -4.41 0.21 -3.77
C CYS A 102 -4.64 -1.29 -3.95
N GLY A 103 -4.11 -2.12 -3.04
CA GLY A 103 -4.34 -3.57 -3.05
C GLY A 103 -5.83 -3.92 -3.00
N ASP A 104 -6.58 -3.30 -2.10
CA ASP A 104 -8.02 -3.52 -1.96
C ASP A 104 -8.80 -3.12 -3.22
N ALA A 105 -8.39 -2.04 -3.89
CA ALA A 105 -9.02 -1.60 -5.13
C ALA A 105 -8.81 -2.61 -6.27
N TYR A 106 -7.62 -3.21 -6.37
CA TYR A 106 -7.35 -4.26 -7.36
C TYR A 106 -8.14 -5.53 -7.07
N GLU A 107 -8.15 -6.01 -5.82
CA GLU A 107 -8.89 -7.21 -5.43
C GLU A 107 -10.39 -7.05 -5.68
N LYS A 108 -10.96 -5.90 -5.30
CA LYS A 108 -12.37 -5.59 -5.56
C LYS A 108 -12.70 -5.53 -7.05
N ALA A 109 -11.80 -5.02 -7.88
CA ALA A 109 -11.98 -5.02 -9.33
C ALA A 109 -11.95 -6.45 -9.88
N ASP A 110 -11.02 -7.28 -9.43
CA ASP A 110 -10.89 -8.68 -9.84
C ASP A 110 -12.13 -9.50 -9.46
N GLU A 111 -12.61 -9.35 -8.21
CA GLU A 111 -13.85 -9.98 -7.75
C GLU A 111 -15.06 -9.59 -8.60
N ALA A 112 -15.19 -8.29 -8.93
CA ALA A 112 -16.29 -7.80 -9.77
C ALA A 112 -16.24 -8.37 -11.19
N PHE A 113 -15.04 -8.46 -11.79
CA PHE A 113 -14.87 -9.06 -13.11
C PHE A 113 -15.11 -10.57 -13.11
N SER A 114 -14.61 -11.28 -12.09
CA SER A 114 -14.85 -12.71 -11.90
C SER A 114 -16.33 -13.02 -11.77
N ALA A 115 -17.05 -12.26 -10.95
CA ALA A 115 -18.51 -12.39 -10.79
C ALA A 115 -19.27 -12.14 -12.10
N ALA A 116 -18.90 -11.09 -12.84
CA ALA A 116 -19.51 -10.80 -14.14
C ALA A 116 -19.24 -11.91 -15.17
N LEU A 117 -18.04 -12.49 -15.18
CA LEU A 117 -17.69 -13.59 -16.08
C LEU A 117 -18.46 -14.86 -15.72
N GLN A 118 -18.61 -15.18 -14.44
CA GLN A 118 -19.40 -16.33 -13.96
C GLN A 118 -20.87 -16.21 -14.39
N GLU A 119 -21.47 -15.02 -14.23
CA GLU A 119 -22.83 -14.75 -14.69
C GLU A 119 -22.98 -14.97 -16.21
N ILE A 120 -22.00 -14.53 -17.01
CA ILE A 120 -22.01 -14.77 -18.46
C ILE A 120 -21.91 -16.27 -18.77
N LEU A 121 -21.06 -17.02 -18.06
CA LEU A 121 -20.94 -18.47 -18.25
C LEU A 121 -22.25 -19.19 -17.93
N ASP A 122 -22.91 -18.82 -16.82
CA ASP A 122 -24.22 -19.38 -16.44
C ASP A 122 -25.29 -19.09 -17.50
N GLN A 123 -25.28 -17.87 -18.07
CA GLN A 123 -26.18 -17.52 -19.18
C GLN A 123 -25.92 -18.30 -20.45
N VAL A 124 -24.65 -18.55 -20.79
CA VAL A 124 -24.24 -19.36 -21.95
C VAL A 124 -24.69 -20.81 -21.76
N ASP A 125 -24.45 -21.40 -20.58
CA ASP A 125 -24.89 -22.77 -20.28
C ASP A 125 -26.41 -22.89 -20.36
N ALA A 126 -27.15 -21.90 -19.85
CA ALA A 126 -28.60 -21.85 -19.97
C ALA A 126 -29.08 -21.72 -21.42
N MET A 127 -28.33 -21.04 -22.30
CA MET A 127 -28.66 -20.93 -23.73
C MET A 127 -28.40 -22.26 -24.46
N MET A 128 -27.28 -22.92 -24.17
CA MET A 128 -26.92 -24.21 -24.77
C MET A 128 -27.89 -25.32 -24.35
N ALA A 129 -28.34 -25.32 -23.09
CA ALA A 129 -29.37 -26.24 -22.60
C ALA A 129 -30.72 -26.07 -23.33
N ARG A 130 -31.10 -24.84 -23.67
CA ARG A 130 -32.30 -24.55 -24.48
C ARG A 130 -32.18 -25.05 -25.93
N GLN A 131 -30.97 -25.05 -26.49
CA GLN A 131 -30.71 -25.46 -27.87
C GLN A 131 -30.58 -26.98 -28.05
N GLY A 132 -30.16 -27.71 -27.01
CA GLY A 132 -29.99 -29.17 -27.03
C GLY A 132 -31.27 -30.00 -26.86
N GLY A 133 -32.40 -29.38 -26.48
CA GLY A 133 -33.67 -30.06 -26.19
C GLY A 133 -34.55 -30.40 -27.39
N GLY A 134 -34.06 -30.22 -28.63
CA GLY A 134 -34.85 -30.39 -29.85
C GLY A 134 -34.25 -31.38 -30.85
N ARG A 135 -34.20 -32.67 -30.51
CA ARG A 135 -34.05 -33.80 -31.46
C ARG A 135 -34.77 -35.04 -30.96
#